data_AF-A0A3D0ZU27-F1
#
_entry.id   AF-A0A3D0ZU27-F1
#
_cell.length_a   1.000
_cell.length_b   1.000
_cell.length_c   1.000
_cell.angle_alpha   90.00
_cell.angle_beta   90.00
_cell.angle_gamma   90.00
#
_symmetry.space_group_name_H-M   'P 1'
#
loop_
_entity.id
_entity.type
_entity.pdbx_description
1 polymer ?
#
loop_
_entity_poly.entity_id
_entity_poly.type
_entity_poly.pdbx_seq_one_letter_code
_entity_poly.pdbx_strand_id
1 'polypeptide(L)'
;MKDSSPYEVDRRRVLVLAWPIILSNLSTPLLGLVDTAVIGNQGNAALIGAVAIGAMIFSFLFWGFGFLRMGTTGLIAQARGSKDKKEVKATLYRSLL
;
A
#
# COMPACT_ATOMS: atom_id res chain seq x y z
N MET A 1 16.39 -42.37 5.94
CA MET A 1 15.75 -41.41 5.01
C MET A 1 15.02 -40.37 5.83
N LYS A 2 15.61 -39.18 6.01
CA LYS A 2 14.96 -38.04 6.65
C LYS A 2 14.76 -37.02 5.55
N ASP A 3 13.52 -36.90 5.11
CA ASP A 3 13.07 -35.98 4.08
C ASP A 3 13.17 -34.55 4.63
N SER A 4 14.28 -33.87 4.33
CA SER A 4 14.47 -32.46 4.62
C SER A 4 13.87 -31.64 3.49
N SER A 5 12.61 -31.26 3.67
CA SER A 5 11.90 -30.29 2.82
C SER A 5 12.74 -29.00 2.70
N PRO A 6 13.01 -28.48 1.49
CA PRO A 6 13.94 -27.36 1.25
C PRO A 6 13.40 -25.97 1.69
N TYR A 7 12.43 -25.93 2.59
CA TYR A 7 11.75 -24.70 3.02
C TYR A 7 11.53 -24.66 4.54
N GLU A 8 12.59 -24.78 5.35
CA GLU A 8 12.51 -24.36 6.74
C GLU A 8 12.45 -22.82 6.79
N VAL A 9 11.23 -22.30 6.75
CA VAL A 9 10.93 -20.88 6.89
C VAL A 9 11.22 -20.49 8.35
N ASP A 10 12.41 -19.93 8.59
CA ASP A 10 12.79 -19.39 9.88
C ASP A 10 11.88 -18.20 10.25
N ARG A 11 11.16 -18.31 11.38
CA ARG A 11 10.26 -17.27 11.89
C ARG A 11 10.99 -15.93 12.08
N ARG A 12 12.26 -15.96 12.50
CA ARG A 12 13.07 -14.73 12.64
C ARG A 12 13.28 -14.06 11.29
N ARG A 13 13.62 -14.84 10.25
CA ARG A 13 13.81 -14.31 8.89
C ARG A 13 12.53 -13.73 8.30
N VAL A 14 11.37 -14.36 8.54
CA VAL A 14 10.07 -13.81 8.13
C VAL A 14 9.78 -12.50 8.86
N LEU A 15 10.00 -12.43 10.18
CA LEU A 15 9.75 -11.22 10.96
C LEU A 15 10.64 -10.05 10.51
N VAL A 16 11.92 -10.30 10.23
CA VAL A 16 12.86 -9.26 9.74
C VAL A 16 12.42 -8.70 8.38
N LEU A 17 11.89 -9.55 7.49
CA LEU A 17 11.39 -9.11 6.18
C LEU A 17 10.01 -8.45 6.25
N ALA A 18 9.14 -8.91 7.16
CA ALA A 18 7.77 -8.43 7.28
C ALA A 18 7.67 -7.12 8.07
N TRP A 19 8.55 -6.89 9.06
CA TRP A 19 8.48 -5.73 9.96
C TRP A 19 8.45 -4.36 9.24
N PRO A 20 9.30 -4.09 8.22
CA PRO A 20 9.24 -2.82 7.49
C PRO A 20 7.93 -2.63 6.74
N ILE A 21 7.37 -3.73 6.22
CA ILE A 21 6.10 -3.74 5.47
C ILE A 21 4.94 -3.47 6.44
N ILE A 22 4.93 -4.11 7.61
CA ILE A 22 3.92 -3.92 8.65
C ILE A 22 3.93 -2.47 9.13
N LEU A 23 5.11 -1.92 9.45
CA LEU A 23 5.28 -0.51 9.82
C LEU A 23 4.75 0.44 8.75
N SER A 24 5.12 0.21 7.48
CA SER A 24 4.67 1.04 6.37
C SER A 24 3.14 1.00 6.20
N ASN A 25 2.51 -0.16 6.43
CA ASN A 25 1.05 -0.29 6.36
C ASN A 25 0.34 0.30 7.57
N LEU A 26 1.03 0.45 8.72
CA LEU A 26 0.48 1.07 9.92
C LEU A 26 0.33 2.60 9.79
N SER A 27 1.10 3.23 8.91
CA SER A 27 1.03 4.68 8.67
C SER A 27 -0.35 5.14 8.22
N THR A 28 -1.04 4.34 7.40
CA THR A 28 -2.37 4.68 6.87
C THR A 28 -3.45 4.80 7.96
N PRO A 29 -3.69 3.80 8.82
CA PRO A 29 -4.66 3.93 9.91
C PRO A 29 -4.23 4.96 10.97
N LEU A 30 -2.93 5.15 11.20
CA LEU A 30 -2.45 6.19 12.11
C LEU A 30 -2.78 7.60 11.60
N LEU A 31 -2.60 7.87 10.30
CA LEU A 31 -3.02 9.13 9.69
C LEU A 31 -4.52 9.36 9.86
N GLY A 32 -5.36 8.35 9.63
CA GLY A 32 -6.81 8.48 9.84
C GLY A 32 -7.20 8.78 11.29
N LEU A 33 -6.48 8.21 12.27
CA LEU A 33 -6.65 8.52 13.69
C LEU A 33 -6.27 9.98 14.00
N VAL A 34 -5.15 10.45 13.44
CA VAL A 34 -4.68 11.83 13.61
C VAL A 34 -5.65 12.82 12.96
N ASP A 35 -6.11 12.56 11.74
CA ASP A 35 -7.10 13.39 11.06
C ASP A 35 -8.37 13.54 11.90
N THR A 36 -8.86 12.43 12.46
CA THR A 36 -10.03 12.40 13.34
C THR A 36 -9.80 13.19 14.63
N ALA A 37 -8.64 13.03 15.27
CA ALA A 37 -8.29 13.70 16.52
C ALA A 37 -8.09 15.22 16.35
N VAL A 38 -7.41 15.63 15.28
CA VAL A 38 -7.14 17.05 14.96
C VAL A 38 -8.44 17.77 14.61
N ILE A 39 -9.28 17.15 13.79
CA ILE A 39 -10.59 17.70 13.40
C ILE A 39 -11.53 17.74 14.62
N GLY A 40 -11.53 16.72 15.48
CA GLY A 40 -12.37 16.67 16.68
C GLY A 40 -12.09 17.78 17.71
N ASN A 41 -10.87 18.31 17.76
CA ASN A 41 -10.44 19.28 18.78
C ASN A 41 -10.79 20.76 18.47
N GLN A 42 -11.24 21.11 17.26
CA GLN A 42 -11.36 22.52 16.85
C GLN A 42 -12.66 23.25 17.25
N GLY A 43 -13.68 22.57 17.79
CA GLY A 43 -14.86 23.22 18.39
C GLY A 43 -15.79 24.02 17.47
N ASN A 44 -15.43 24.27 16.20
CA ASN A 44 -16.28 24.91 15.19
C ASN A 44 -16.69 23.87 14.12
N ALA A 45 -17.89 23.29 14.29
CA ALA A 45 -18.40 22.18 13.50
C ALA A 45 -18.42 22.45 11.97
N ALA A 46 -18.54 23.71 11.54
CA ALA A 46 -18.60 24.06 10.12
C ALA A 46 -17.24 23.92 9.42
N LEU A 47 -16.15 24.38 10.05
CA LEU A 47 -14.78 24.24 9.50
C LEU A 47 -14.32 22.77 9.55
N ILE A 48 -14.68 22.08 10.62
CA ILE A 48 -14.48 20.63 10.80
C ILE A 48 -15.16 19.84 9.67
N GLY A 49 -16.42 20.15 9.38
CA GLY A 49 -17.17 19.50 8.30
C GLY A 49 -16.54 19.74 6.92
N ALA A 50 -16.06 20.95 6.64
CA ALA A 50 -15.40 21.26 5.36
C ALA A 50 -14.09 20.49 5.17
N VAL A 51 -13.23 20.43 6.19
CA VAL A 51 -11.97 19.66 6.13
C VAL A 51 -12.25 18.15 6.04
N ALA A 52 -13.24 17.64 6.77
CA ALA A 52 -13.62 16.23 6.69
C ALA A 52 -14.12 15.82 5.29
N ILE A 53 -14.93 16.66 4.65
CA ILE A 53 -15.37 16.43 3.26
C ILE A 53 -14.17 16.49 2.30
N GLY A 54 -13.27 17.45 2.47
CA GLY A 54 -12.03 17.53 1.67
C GLY A 54 -11.16 16.28 1.81
N ALA A 55 -10.96 15.80 3.04
CA ALA A 55 -10.22 14.57 3.33
C ALA A 55 -10.90 13.33 2.76
N MET A 56 -12.25 13.27 2.77
CA MET A 56 -13.01 12.17 2.20
C MET A 56 -12.91 12.14 0.67
N ILE A 57 -13.01 13.29 0.00
CA ILE A 57 -12.82 13.40 -1.45
C ILE A 57 -11.39 13.00 -1.83
N PHE A 58 -10.39 13.51 -1.11
CA PHE A 58 -9.00 13.15 -1.35
C PHE A 58 -8.75 11.66 -1.12
N SER A 59 -9.29 11.09 -0.04
CA SER A 59 -9.21 9.65 0.24
C SER A 59 -9.85 8.83 -0.86
N PHE A 60 -11.03 9.22 -1.34
CA PHE A 60 -11.72 8.56 -2.44
C PHE A 60 -10.88 8.59 -3.72
N LEU A 61 -10.31 9.74 -4.08
CA LEU A 61 -9.43 9.86 -5.25
C LEU A 61 -8.16 9.01 -5.07
N PHE A 62 -7.51 9.10 -3.92
CA PHE A 62 -6.29 8.35 -3.60
C PHE A 62 -6.51 6.83 -3.67
N TRP A 63 -7.61 6.34 -3.10
CA TRP A 63 -7.98 4.92 -3.18
C TRP A 63 -8.47 4.53 -4.58
N GLY A 64 -9.13 5.45 -5.28
CA GLY A 64 -9.48 5.33 -6.69
C GLY A 64 -8.25 5.01 -7.53
N PHE A 65 -7.21 5.84 -7.46
CA PHE A 65 -5.91 5.56 -8.11
C PHE A 65 -5.19 4.32 -7.55
N GLY A 66 -5.64 3.75 -6.44
CA GLY A 66 -5.19 2.46 -5.92
C GLY A 66 -5.39 1.29 -6.89
N PHE A 67 -6.33 1.40 -7.85
CA PHE A 67 -6.48 0.41 -8.92
C PHE A 67 -5.21 0.32 -9.77
N LEU A 68 -4.53 1.46 -10.00
CA LEU A 68 -3.29 1.50 -10.78
C LEU A 68 -2.21 0.67 -10.08
N ARG A 69 -2.10 0.80 -8.75
CA ARG A 69 -1.16 0.00 -7.95
C ARG A 69 -1.41 -1.50 -8.07
N MET A 70 -2.65 -1.98 -7.93
CA MET A 70 -2.96 -3.41 -8.07
C MET A 70 -2.81 -3.89 -9.52
N GLY A 71 -3.24 -3.11 -10.51
CA GLY A 71 -3.15 -3.44 -11.93
C GLY A 71 -1.70 -3.56 -12.41
N THR A 72 -0.85 -2.60 -12.06
CA THR A 72 0.58 -2.62 -12.43
C THR A 72 1.33 -3.75 -11.71
N THR A 73 1.02 -4.03 -10.44
CA THR A 73 1.67 -5.12 -9.68
C THR A 73 1.35 -6.49 -10.29
N GLY A 74 0.10 -6.71 -10.73
CA GLY A 74 -0.31 -7.94 -11.40
C GLY A 74 0.42 -8.16 -12.73
N LEU A 75 0.52 -7.12 -13.56
CA LEU A 75 1.24 -7.17 -14.85
C LEU A 75 2.75 -7.40 -14.64
N ILE A 76 3.37 -6.73 -13.66
CA ILE A 76 4.78 -6.94 -13.31
C ILE A 76 5.02 -8.36 -12.80
N ALA A 77 4.12 -8.92 -11.99
CA ALA A 77 4.23 -10.28 -11.49
C ALA A 77 4.19 -11.32 -12.63
N GLN A 78 3.30 -11.12 -13.62
CA GLN A 78 3.21 -11.96 -14.82
C GLN A 78 4.47 -11.86 -15.68
N ALA A 79 4.91 -10.65 -16.01
CA ALA A 79 6.12 -10.40 -16.80
C ALA A 79 7.40 -10.92 -16.13
N ARG A 80 7.48 -10.85 -14.79
CA ARG A 80 8.58 -11.43 -14.04
C ARG A 80 8.55 -12.96 -14.07
N GLY A 81 7.36 -13.57 -14.03
CA GLY A 81 7.15 -15.01 -14.16
C GLY A 81 7.59 -15.55 -15.53
N SER A 82 7.38 -14.79 -16.60
CA SER A 82 7.79 -15.17 -17.97
C SER A 82 9.28 -14.91 -18.30
N LYS A 83 10.08 -14.38 -17.35
CA LYS A 83 11.48 -13.94 -17.53
C LYS A 83 11.67 -12.84 -18.58
N ASP A 84 10.62 -12.14 -18.99
CA ASP A 84 10.72 -11.08 -19.98
C ASP A 84 11.06 -9.73 -19.33
N LYS A 85 12.37 -9.43 -19.29
CA LYS A 85 12.88 -8.18 -18.71
C LYS A 85 12.51 -6.92 -19.52
N LYS A 86 12.12 -7.05 -20.79
CA LYS A 86 11.68 -5.91 -21.60
C LYS A 86 10.25 -5.52 -21.24
N GLU A 87 9.38 -6.51 -21.05
CA GLU A 87 7.99 -6.32 -20.66
C GLU A 87 7.87 -5.60 -19.30
N VAL A 88 8.69 -5.97 -18.30
CA VAL A 88 8.73 -5.30 -16.98
C VAL A 88 9.06 -3.81 -17.10
N LYS A 89 10.02 -3.44 -17.96
CA LYS A 89 10.36 -2.03 -18.20
C LYS A 89 9.23 -1.30 -18.92
N ALA A 90 8.60 -1.94 -19.90
CA ALA A 90 7.46 -1.36 -20.62
C ALA A 90 6.25 -1.11 -19.71
N THR A 91 5.97 -2.02 -18.76
CA THR A 91 4.89 -1.82 -17.77
C THR A 91 5.17 -0.63 -16.85
N LEU A 92 6.42 -0.44 -16.44
CA LEU A 92 6.85 0.73 -15.67
C LEU A 92 6.63 2.04 -16.44
N TYR A 93 7.06 2.11 -17.71
CA TYR A 93 6.84 3.31 -18.54
C TYR A 93 5.36 3.60 -18.78
N ARG A 94 4.53 2.57 -18.99
CA ARG A 94 3.07 2.72 -19.16
C ARG A 94 2.33 3.17 -17.91
N SER A 95 2.88 2.91 -16.72
CA SER A 95 2.28 3.35 -15.45
C SER A 95 2.74 4.74 -15.02
N LEU A 96 3.75 5.30 -15.70
CA LEU A 96 4.29 6.64 -15.45
C LEU A 96 3.69 7.71 -16.38
N LEU A 97 3.17 7.29 -17.55
CA LEU A 97 2.39 8.09 -18.49
C LEU A 97 0.92 8.13 -18.08
#